data_AF-A0A7K4MTD2-F1
#
_entry.id   AF-A0A7K4MTD2-F1
#
_cell.length_a   1.000
_cell.length_b   1.000
_cell.length_c   1.000
_cell.angle_alpha   90.00
_cell.angle_beta   90.00
_cell.angle_gamma   90.00
#
_symmetry.space_group_name_H-M   'P 1'
#
loop_
_entity.id
_entity.type
_entity.pdbx_description
1 polymer ?
#
loop_
_entity_poly.entity_id
_entity_poly.type
_entity_poly.pdbx_seq_one_letter_code
_entity_poly.pdbx_strand_id
1 'polypeptide(L)'
;MADAATISVTATMLPDEIAKTITGSMTVTPADANDKWYYKLTACTTTSTDLIAGYFTDYTAVDDDTAPTAITTSDKVRFLFVQNTSTDDGVYLCFDGGTAVNSVVDGIFIGASETWFGQLPNTTVGNLHAISSDIAGTGGATANLIVAALIDDVA
;
A
#
# COMPACT_ATOMS: atom_id res chain seq x y z
N MET A 1 17.15 0.29 12.97
CA MET A 1 15.69 0.53 13.02
C MET A 1 15.35 1.40 11.85
N ALA A 2 14.27 1.11 11.16
CA ALA A 2 13.77 1.95 10.08
C ALA A 2 13.47 3.39 10.54
N ASP A 3 13.28 4.29 9.58
CA ASP A 3 12.77 5.63 9.84
C ASP A 3 11.24 5.63 9.96
N ALA A 4 10.67 6.62 10.65
CA ALA A 4 9.23 6.74 10.83
C ALA A 4 8.52 7.19 9.54
N ALA A 5 7.35 6.62 9.27
CA ALA A 5 6.45 7.13 8.24
C ALA A 5 5.79 8.41 8.74
N THR A 6 5.82 9.49 7.95
CA THR A 6 5.14 10.75 8.30
C THR A 6 4.32 11.26 7.13
N ILE A 7 3.03 11.48 7.34
CA ILE A 7 2.09 12.04 6.37
C ILE A 7 1.48 13.32 6.93
N SER A 8 1.35 14.34 6.08
CA SER A 8 0.60 15.57 6.37
C SER A 8 -0.46 15.75 5.29
N VAL A 9 -1.70 16.03 5.70
CA VAL A 9 -2.83 16.23 4.80
C VAL A 9 -3.45 17.59 5.03
N THR A 10 -3.78 18.23 3.92
CA THR A 10 -4.76 19.31 3.85
C THR A 10 -5.83 18.88 2.87
N ALA A 11 -7.08 18.85 3.32
CA ALA A 11 -8.21 18.48 2.48
C ALA A 11 -9.30 19.54 2.60
N THR A 12 -9.89 19.91 1.45
CA THR A 12 -11.01 20.84 1.40
C THR A 12 -12.28 20.04 1.12
N MET A 13 -13.19 20.00 2.08
CA MET A 13 -14.50 19.41 1.89
C MET A 13 -15.48 20.53 1.58
N LEU A 14 -16.24 20.38 0.50
CA LEU A 14 -17.23 21.35 0.03
C LEU A 14 -18.66 20.78 0.13
N PRO A 15 -19.17 20.42 1.32
CA PRO A 15 -20.62 20.29 1.48
C PRO A 15 -21.27 21.66 1.26
N ASP A 16 -22.42 21.67 0.58
CA ASP A 16 -23.03 22.83 -0.07
C ASP A 16 -23.12 24.13 0.77
N GLU A 17 -23.15 24.05 2.10
CA GLU A 17 -23.25 25.22 2.98
C GLU A 17 -21.97 25.61 3.75
N ILE A 18 -20.92 24.78 3.84
CA ILE A 18 -19.70 25.12 4.61
C ILE A 18 -18.45 24.48 4.00
N ALA A 19 -17.70 25.26 3.23
CA ALA A 19 -16.32 24.90 2.90
C ALA A 19 -15.48 24.83 4.18
N LYS A 20 -14.95 23.65 4.51
CA LYS A 20 -14.01 23.48 5.62
C LYS A 20 -12.71 22.91 5.11
N THR A 21 -11.61 23.57 5.47
CA THR A 21 -10.27 23.00 5.36
C THR A 21 -10.01 22.15 6.60
N ILE A 22 -9.73 20.88 6.38
CA ILE A 22 -9.31 19.94 7.42
C ILE A 22 -7.81 19.72 7.24
N THR A 23 -7.06 19.90 8.32
CA THR A 23 -5.64 19.57 8.39
C THR A 23 -5.43 18.43 9.36
N GLY A 24 -4.46 17.58 9.07
CA GLY A 24 -4.11 16.46 9.93
C GLY A 24 -2.73 15.91 9.60
N SER A 25 -2.20 15.11 10.52
CA SER A 25 -0.96 14.39 10.33
C SER A 25 -1.06 12.97 10.87
N MET A 26 -0.22 12.10 10.34
CA MET A 26 -0.04 10.73 10.80
C MET A 26 1.46 10.46 10.92
N THR A 27 1.88 9.88 12.04
CA THR A 27 3.25 9.39 12.24
C THR A 27 3.19 7.94 12.70
N VAL A 28 3.93 7.06 12.03
CA VAL A 28 4.06 5.65 12.39
C VAL A 28 5.54 5.35 12.64
N THR A 29 5.89 5.15 13.90
CA THR A 29 7.26 4.83 14.31
C THR A 29 7.45 3.31 14.34
N PRO A 30 8.60 2.81 13.84
CA PRO A 30 9.07 1.45 14.12
C PRO A 30 8.98 1.12 15.62
N ALA A 31 8.46 -0.06 15.96
CA ALA A 31 8.51 -0.56 17.32
C ALA A 31 9.90 -1.09 17.68
N ASP A 32 10.57 -1.75 16.73
CA ASP A 32 11.86 -2.38 16.99
C ASP A 32 12.75 -2.50 15.73
N ALA A 33 13.71 -3.42 15.76
CA ALA A 33 14.67 -3.63 14.68
C ALA A 33 14.14 -4.48 13.51
N ASN A 34 13.01 -5.16 13.71
CA ASN A 34 12.36 -5.99 12.70
C ASN A 34 11.45 -5.16 11.78
N ASP A 35 11.08 -3.95 12.19
CA ASP A 35 10.41 -3.00 11.30
C ASP A 35 11.34 -2.51 10.19
N LYS A 36 11.00 -2.86 8.95
CA LYS A 36 11.77 -2.61 7.73
C LYS A 36 10.90 -1.94 6.66
N TRP A 37 11.55 -1.17 5.78
CA TRP A 37 10.89 -0.50 4.68
C TRP A 37 10.80 -1.39 3.44
N TYR A 38 9.66 -1.30 2.76
CA TYR A 38 9.46 -1.76 1.40
C TYR A 38 9.15 -0.56 0.51
N TYR A 39 9.76 -0.51 -0.68
CA TYR A 39 9.43 0.44 -1.73
C TYR A 39 9.53 -0.23 -3.09
N LYS A 40 8.48 -0.09 -3.91
CA LYS A 40 8.49 -0.60 -5.28
C LYS A 40 7.55 0.20 -6.19
N LEU A 41 7.94 0.28 -7.47
CA LEU A 41 7.00 0.57 -8.56
C LEU A 41 6.34 -0.74 -8.97
N THR A 42 5.06 -0.90 -8.61
CA THR A 42 4.30 -2.12 -8.81
C THR A 42 3.41 -1.99 -10.03
N ALA A 43 3.53 -2.93 -10.97
CA ALA A 43 2.61 -3.10 -12.09
C ALA A 43 1.46 -4.01 -11.64
N CYS A 44 0.34 -3.42 -11.21
CA CYS A 44 -0.85 -4.12 -10.77
C CYS A 44 -1.65 -4.57 -11.99
N THR A 45 -1.83 -5.89 -12.17
CA THR A 45 -2.52 -6.45 -13.34
C THR A 45 -4.00 -6.67 -13.08
N THR A 46 -4.74 -7.12 -14.09
CA THR A 46 -6.16 -7.49 -13.99
C THR A 46 -6.39 -8.86 -13.33
N THR A 47 -5.37 -9.41 -12.67
CA THR A 47 -5.45 -10.62 -11.85
C THR A 47 -5.10 -10.27 -10.41
N SER A 48 -5.94 -10.71 -9.47
CA SER A 48 -5.70 -10.53 -8.04
C SER A 48 -4.42 -11.23 -7.61
N THR A 49 -3.47 -10.48 -7.03
CA THR A 49 -2.23 -10.99 -6.45
C THR A 49 -1.82 -10.16 -5.23
N ASP A 50 -0.87 -10.66 -4.43
CA ASP A 50 -0.22 -9.90 -3.37
C ASP A 50 0.29 -8.55 -3.90
N LEU A 51 -0.04 -7.45 -3.22
CA LEU A 51 0.46 -6.12 -3.58
C LEU A 51 1.96 -5.98 -3.28
N ILE A 52 2.42 -6.67 -2.24
CA ILE A 52 3.79 -6.62 -1.73
C ILE A 52 4.43 -8.00 -1.92
N ALA A 53 5.54 -8.03 -2.64
CA ALA A 53 6.36 -9.22 -2.81
C ALA A 53 7.82 -8.84 -3.10
N GLY A 54 8.75 -9.75 -2.80
CA GLY A 54 10.17 -9.57 -3.04
C GLY A 54 10.95 -9.38 -1.75
N TYR A 55 11.66 -8.27 -1.63
CA TYR A 55 12.64 -8.03 -0.58
C TYR A 55 12.42 -6.68 0.09
N PHE A 56 12.85 -6.56 1.34
CA PHE A 56 12.96 -5.27 2.02
C PHE A 56 14.02 -4.39 1.35
N THR A 57 13.91 -3.08 1.55
CA THR A 57 14.94 -2.12 1.15
C THR A 57 16.10 -2.16 2.13
N ASP A 58 17.30 -2.40 1.61
CA ASP A 58 18.53 -2.33 2.39
C ASP A 58 18.92 -0.86 2.60
N TYR A 59 18.94 -0.42 3.87
CA TYR A 59 19.43 0.90 4.26
C TYR A 59 20.83 0.85 4.90
N THR A 60 21.37 -0.37 5.08
CA THR A 60 22.75 -0.64 5.49
C THR A 60 23.47 -1.39 4.38
N ALA A 61 24.81 -1.33 4.39
CA ALA A 61 25.59 -2.14 3.47
C ALA A 61 25.30 -3.64 3.68
N VAL A 62 24.97 -4.31 2.58
CA VAL A 62 24.87 -5.78 2.50
C VAL A 62 26.08 -6.27 1.73
N ASP A 63 26.62 -7.41 2.17
CA ASP A 63 27.73 -8.10 1.52
C ASP A 63 27.35 -8.50 0.08
N ASP A 64 28.30 -8.47 -0.84
CA ASP A 64 28.01 -8.63 -2.28
C ASP A 64 27.52 -10.03 -2.66
N ASP A 65 27.76 -11.04 -1.82
CA ASP A 65 27.25 -12.42 -1.96
C ASP A 65 26.08 -12.74 -1.00
N THR A 66 25.53 -11.73 -0.33
CA THR A 66 24.37 -11.90 0.57
C THR A 66 23.09 -11.38 -0.09
N ALA A 67 22.08 -12.24 -0.20
CA ALA A 67 20.78 -11.85 -0.70
C ALA A 67 20.07 -10.88 0.29
N PRO A 68 19.30 -9.90 -0.21
CA PRO A 68 18.45 -9.07 0.65
C PRO A 68 17.46 -9.91 1.46
N THR A 69 16.96 -9.36 2.57
CA THR A 69 15.95 -10.05 3.38
C THR A 69 14.64 -10.14 2.60
N ALA A 70 14.14 -11.36 2.41
CA ALA A 70 12.89 -11.61 1.70
C ALA A 70 11.69 -11.26 2.57
N ILE A 71 10.64 -10.74 1.92
CA ILE A 71 9.34 -10.50 2.55
C ILE A 71 8.55 -11.80 2.51
N THR A 72 7.91 -12.13 3.63
CA THR A 72 7.05 -13.29 3.79
C THR A 72 5.58 -12.88 3.88
N THR A 73 4.68 -13.81 3.55
CA THR A 73 3.23 -13.57 3.65
C THR A 73 2.75 -13.38 5.09
N SER A 74 3.54 -13.77 6.09
CA SER A 74 3.25 -13.56 7.51
C SER A 74 3.65 -12.18 8.04
N ASP A 75 4.54 -11.46 7.36
CA ASP A 75 5.00 -10.14 7.78
C ASP A 75 3.83 -9.17 7.88
N LYS A 76 3.87 -8.25 8.85
CA LYS A 76 2.75 -7.35 9.13
C LYS A 76 2.96 -5.98 8.52
N VAL A 77 2.02 -5.53 7.70
CA VAL A 77 2.04 -4.22 7.06
C VAL A 77 1.55 -3.16 8.04
N ARG A 78 2.44 -2.53 8.80
CA ARG A 78 2.03 -1.56 9.84
C ARG A 78 1.58 -0.22 9.26
N PHE A 79 2.20 0.19 8.17
CA PHE A 79 1.84 1.37 7.40
C PHE A 79 1.90 1.03 5.91
N LEU A 80 0.92 1.51 5.16
CA LEU A 80 0.86 1.37 3.71
C LEU A 80 0.57 2.72 3.07
N PHE A 81 1.34 3.06 2.03
CA PHE A 81 1.11 4.15 1.11
C PHE A 81 1.04 3.57 -0.31
N VAL A 82 -0.04 3.90 -1.01
CA VAL A 82 -0.25 3.51 -2.41
C VAL A 82 -0.66 4.74 -3.20
N GLN A 83 0.09 5.05 -4.25
CA GLN A 83 -0.29 6.06 -5.23
C GLN A 83 -0.41 5.41 -6.60
N ASN A 84 -1.58 5.54 -7.23
CA ASN A 84 -1.78 5.13 -8.60
C ASN A 84 -1.23 6.23 -9.52
N THR A 85 -0.19 5.91 -10.30
CA THR A 85 0.44 6.85 -11.24
C THR A 85 -0.08 6.70 -12.66
N SER A 86 -1.00 5.76 -12.91
CA SER A 86 -1.72 5.65 -14.17
C SER A 86 -2.73 6.81 -14.34
N THR A 87 -3.13 7.04 -15.59
CA THR A 87 -4.10 8.08 -15.97
C THR A 87 -5.51 7.56 -16.18
N ASP A 88 -5.67 6.24 -16.34
CA ASP A 88 -6.91 5.63 -16.83
C ASP A 88 -7.48 4.62 -15.82
N ASP A 89 -6.83 3.46 -15.64
CA ASP A 89 -7.36 2.40 -14.76
C ASP A 89 -7.15 2.69 -13.26
N GLY A 90 -8.16 2.32 -12.47
CA GLY A 90 -8.08 2.27 -11.02
C GLY A 90 -7.57 0.94 -10.46
N VAL A 91 -7.43 0.87 -9.13
CA VAL A 91 -7.01 -0.33 -8.40
C VAL A 91 -7.93 -0.57 -7.22
N TYR A 92 -8.25 -1.85 -6.98
CA TYR A 92 -8.89 -2.30 -5.75
C TYR A 92 -7.88 -3.01 -4.85
N LEU A 93 -7.86 -2.63 -3.57
CA LEU A 93 -7.13 -3.29 -2.50
C LEU A 93 -8.08 -4.11 -1.64
N CYS A 94 -7.66 -5.30 -1.25
CA CYS A 94 -8.34 -6.21 -0.34
C CYS A 94 -7.38 -6.58 0.80
N PHE A 95 -7.87 -6.60 2.04
CA PHE A 95 -7.04 -6.65 3.25
C PHE A 95 -7.28 -7.89 4.14
N ASP A 96 -8.14 -8.81 3.71
CA ASP A 96 -8.55 -10.01 4.46
C ASP A 96 -8.00 -11.32 3.86
N GLY A 97 -7.15 -11.22 2.83
CA GLY A 97 -6.63 -12.38 2.08
C GLY A 97 -7.63 -12.98 1.07
N GLY A 98 -8.81 -12.38 0.93
CA GLY A 98 -9.76 -12.71 -0.12
C GLY A 98 -9.28 -12.28 -1.51
N THR A 99 -9.93 -12.76 -2.57
CA THR A 99 -9.61 -12.33 -3.93
C THR A 99 -10.00 -10.85 -4.10
N ALA A 100 -9.03 -10.01 -4.47
CA ALA A 100 -9.32 -8.62 -4.82
C ALA A 100 -10.18 -8.58 -6.09
N VAL A 101 -11.37 -7.99 -5.96
CA VAL A 101 -12.33 -7.79 -7.05
C VAL A 101 -13.07 -6.48 -6.84
N ASN A 102 -13.59 -5.87 -7.91
CA ASN A 102 -14.35 -4.62 -7.83
C ASN A 102 -15.71 -4.73 -7.11
N SER A 103 -16.14 -5.95 -6.78
CA SER A 103 -17.38 -6.27 -6.08
C SER A 103 -17.17 -6.65 -4.61
N VAL A 104 -15.94 -6.63 -4.13
CA VAL A 104 -15.62 -6.93 -2.73
C VAL A 104 -16.12 -5.80 -1.84
N VAL A 105 -16.78 -6.15 -0.74
CA VAL A 105 -17.52 -5.19 0.10
C VAL A 105 -16.58 -4.29 0.90
N ASP A 106 -15.46 -4.83 1.35
CA ASP A 106 -14.44 -4.20 2.17
C ASP A 106 -13.21 -3.76 1.37
N GLY A 107 -13.38 -3.60 0.05
CA GLY A 107 -12.32 -3.15 -0.85
C GLY A 107 -12.12 -1.64 -0.80
N ILE A 108 -10.87 -1.21 -0.94
CA ILE A 108 -10.53 0.20 -1.16
C ILE A 108 -10.24 0.41 -2.63
N PHE A 109 -10.98 1.33 -3.25
CA PHE A 109 -10.68 1.79 -4.61
C PHE A 109 -9.71 2.97 -4.57
N ILE A 110 -8.72 2.93 -5.46
CA ILE A 110 -7.77 4.01 -5.72
C ILE A 110 -7.84 4.30 -7.22
N GLY A 111 -8.48 5.41 -7.59
CA GLY A 111 -8.61 5.83 -8.97
C GLY A 111 -7.27 6.24 -9.58
N ALA A 112 -7.29 6.52 -10.89
CA ALA A 112 -6.15 7.06 -11.60
C ALA A 112 -5.65 8.36 -10.96
N SER A 113 -4.34 8.50 -10.79
CA SER A 113 -3.68 9.64 -10.12
C SER A 113 -4.07 9.87 -8.65
N GLU A 114 -4.83 8.95 -8.04
CA GLU A 114 -5.23 9.06 -6.64
C GLU A 114 -4.21 8.42 -5.70
N THR A 115 -4.33 8.75 -4.42
CA THR A 115 -3.44 8.26 -3.36
C THR A 115 -4.26 7.83 -2.17
N TRP A 116 -3.90 6.68 -1.63
CA TRP A 116 -4.42 6.17 -0.37
C TRP A 116 -3.28 5.80 0.55
N PHE A 117 -3.48 6.01 1.85
CA PHE A 117 -2.54 5.56 2.87
C PHE A 117 -3.29 5.23 4.15
N GLY A 118 -2.71 4.35 4.97
CA GLY A 118 -3.34 3.93 6.22
C GLY A 118 -2.40 3.16 7.15
N GLN A 119 -2.83 3.03 8.40
CA GLN A 119 -2.26 2.11 9.38
C GLN A 119 -3.05 0.81 9.35
N LEU A 120 -2.35 -0.32 9.22
CA LEU A 120 -2.95 -1.64 9.06
C LEU A 120 -2.36 -2.62 10.08
N PRO A 121 -2.48 -2.36 11.40
CA PRO A 121 -1.67 -3.01 12.44
C PRO A 121 -1.78 -4.54 12.52
N ASN A 122 -2.81 -5.13 11.90
CA ASN A 122 -3.06 -6.57 11.91
C ASN A 122 -3.03 -7.20 10.51
N THR A 123 -2.88 -6.40 9.45
CA THR A 123 -2.85 -6.94 8.08
C THR A 123 -1.50 -7.55 7.82
N THR A 124 -1.49 -8.82 7.40
CA THR A 124 -0.27 -9.46 6.91
C THR A 124 -0.08 -9.16 5.42
N VAL A 125 1.14 -9.33 4.92
CA VAL A 125 1.43 -9.21 3.48
C VAL A 125 0.55 -10.16 2.67
N GLY A 126 0.35 -11.40 3.14
CA GLY A 126 -0.51 -12.38 2.47
C GLY A 126 -2.01 -12.08 2.56
N ASN A 127 -2.42 -11.11 3.37
CA ASN A 127 -3.81 -10.64 3.39
C ASN A 127 -4.02 -9.43 2.48
N LEU A 128 -2.95 -8.85 1.92
CA LEU A 128 -2.99 -7.64 1.12
C LEU A 128 -2.93 -7.98 -0.38
N HIS A 129 -4.10 -8.15 -0.98
CA HIS A 129 -4.23 -8.40 -2.41
C HIS A 129 -4.65 -7.14 -3.17
N ALA A 130 -4.24 -7.04 -4.43
CA ALA A 130 -4.63 -5.96 -5.32
C ALA A 130 -5.01 -6.47 -6.72
N ILE A 131 -5.90 -5.73 -7.37
CA ILE A 131 -6.28 -5.93 -8.77
C ILE A 131 -6.46 -4.57 -9.45
N SER A 132 -5.99 -4.45 -10.69
CA SER A 132 -6.35 -3.33 -11.56
C SER A 132 -7.81 -3.49 -12.00
N SER A 133 -8.67 -2.59 -11.56
CA SER A 133 -10.09 -2.61 -11.87
C SER A 133 -10.76 -1.27 -11.60
N ASP A 134 -11.78 -0.97 -12.39
CA ASP A 134 -12.58 0.24 -12.24
C ASP A 134 -13.87 0.00 -11.45
N ILE A 135 -14.46 1.09 -10.93
CA ILE A 135 -15.76 1.05 -10.26
C ILE A 135 -16.81 0.51 -11.25
N ALA A 136 -17.49 -0.56 -10.83
CA ALA A 136 -18.53 -1.24 -11.59
C ALA A 136 -18.09 -1.79 -12.97
N GLY A 137 -16.78 -1.91 -13.22
CA GLY A 137 -16.23 -2.44 -14.47
C GLY A 137 -15.06 -3.39 -14.23
N THR A 138 -14.68 -4.15 -15.25
CA THR A 138 -13.43 -4.92 -15.23
C THR A 138 -12.31 -4.00 -15.71
N GLY A 139 -11.23 -3.84 -14.94
CA GLY A 139 -10.06 -3.06 -15.37
C GLY A 139 -9.57 -3.48 -16.74
N GLY A 140 -9.29 -2.50 -17.59
CA GLY A 140 -8.93 -2.74 -18.99
C GLY A 140 -7.44 -3.03 -19.16
N ALA A 141 -6.59 -2.48 -18.29
CA ALA A 141 -5.13 -2.64 -18.37
C ALA A 141 -4.43 -2.65 -17.00
N THR A 142 -3.11 -2.73 -17.04
CA THR A 142 -2.23 -2.70 -15.86
C THR A 142 -2.14 -1.28 -15.28
N ALA A 143 -2.38 -1.14 -13.98
CA ALA A 143 -2.17 0.10 -13.25
C ALA A 143 -0.76 0.14 -12.64
N ASN A 144 -0.06 1.27 -12.76
CA ASN A 144 1.26 1.46 -12.16
C ASN A 144 1.10 2.14 -10.79
N LEU A 145 1.71 1.54 -9.78
CA LEU A 145 1.58 1.98 -8.39
C LEU A 145 2.95 2.32 -7.81
N ILE A 146 3.04 3.42 -7.08
CA ILE A 146 4.07 3.57 -6.06
C ILE A 146 3.54 2.89 -4.81
N VAL A 147 4.24 1.87 -4.33
CA VAL A 147 3.91 1.16 -3.09
C VAL A 147 5.07 1.37 -2.11
N ALA A 148 4.77 2.00 -0.98
CA ALA A 148 5.70 2.14 0.14
C ALA A 148 5.05 1.60 1.41
N ALA A 149 5.76 0.77 2.16
CA ALA A 149 5.23 0.17 3.37
C ALA A 149 6.28 0.06 4.47
N LEU A 150 5.86 0.33 5.70
CA LEU A 150 6.62 -0.06 6.89
C LEU A 150 6.05 -1.39 7.37
N ILE A 151 6.90 -2.41 7.43
CA ILE A 151 6.51 -3.79 7.63
C ILE A 151 7.30 -4.35 8.82
N ASP A 152 6.62 -5.03 9.72
CA ASP A 152 7.23 -5.82 10.79
C ASP A 152 7.57 -7.21 10.24
N ASP A 153 8.88 -7.48 10.14
CA ASP A 153 9.47 -8.76 9.74
C ASP A 153 9.29 -9.78 10.86
N VAL A 154 8.36 -10.71 10.69
CA VAL A 154 8.00 -11.69 11.73
C VAL A 154 8.64 -13.07 11.51
N ALA A 155 9.43 -13.21 10.44
CA ALA A 155 10.04 -14.47 10.01
C ALA A 155 11.35 -14.80 10.74
#